data_AF-A0A2S6UGC5-F1
#
_entry.id   AF-A0A2S6UGC5-F1
#
_cell.length_a   1.000
_cell.length_b   1.000
_cell.length_c   1.000
_cell.angle_alpha   90.00
_cell.angle_beta   90.00
_cell.angle_gamma   90.00
#
_symmetry.space_group_name_H-M   'P 1'
#
loop_
_entity.id
_entity.type
_entity.pdbx_description
1 polymer ?
#
loop_
_entity_poly.entity_id
_entity_poly.type
_entity_poly.pdbx_seq_one_letter_code
_entity_poly.pdbx_strand_id
1 'polypeptide(L)' 'GFLNVPIIKFSVDWWNTLHQPASVFKMDGPSIHSSMLTPLFLMALAFKAYYIWLLLVRVRSELVAGKVTRWKQRKVAD' A
#
# COMPACT_ATOMS: atom_id res chain seq x y z
N GLY A 1 -3.98 12.52 9.89
CA GLY A 1 -3.63 11.59 8.79
C GLY A 1 -3.66 12.30 7.46
N PHE A 2 -4.85 12.51 6.87
CA PHE A 2 -4.98 13.15 5.55
C PHE A 2 -4.44 14.58 5.50
N LEU A 3 -4.83 15.44 6.44
CA LEU A 3 -4.38 16.84 6.48
C LEU A 3 -2.86 17.00 6.63
N ASN A 4 -2.20 16.04 7.28
CA ASN A 4 -0.75 16.08 7.45
C ASN A 4 -0.01 15.86 6.12
N VAL A 5 -0.60 15.13 5.17
CA VAL A 5 0.07 14.82 3.89
C VAL A 5 0.28 16.07 3.03
N PRO A 6 -0.74 16.94 2.80
CA PRO A 6 -0.53 18.23 2.15
C PRO A 6 0.44 19.12 2.91
N ILE A 7 0.30 19.23 4.24
CA ILE A 7 1.17 20.09 5.07
C ILE A 7 2.63 19.67 4.90
N ILE A 8 2.95 18.38 5.01
CA ILE A 8 4.31 17.87 4.87
C ILE A 8 4.81 18.07 3.43
N LYS A 9 3.98 17.75 2.42
CA LYS A 9 4.37 17.90 1.00
C LYS A 9 4.79 19.34 0.68
N PHE A 10 3.92 20.30 1.01
CA PHE A 10 4.16 21.71 0.70
C PHE A 10 5.20 22.34 1.63
N SER A 11 5.33 21.88 2.87
CA SER A 11 6.40 22.31 3.78
C SER A 11 7.78 21.93 3.25
N VAL A 12 7.94 20.72 2.69
CA VAL A 12 9.20 20.31 2.04
C VAL A 12 9.43 21.13 0.79
N ASP A 13 8.41 21.33 -0.06
CA ASP A 13 8.52 22.16 -1.25
C ASP A 13 8.96 23.61 -0.94
N TRP A 14 8.51 24.18 0.18
CA TRP A 14 8.81 25.54 0.62
C TRP A 14 10.20 25.70 1.24
N TRP A 15 10.73 24.67 1.93
CA TRP A 15 12.03 24.71 2.60
C TRP A 15 13.00 23.64 2.06
N ASN A 16 13.18 23.63 0.73
CA ASN A 16 13.97 22.61 0.03
C ASN A 16 15.46 22.98 -0.09
N THR A 17 16.31 22.43 0.78
CA THR A 17 17.78 22.58 0.69
C THR A 17 18.52 21.28 0.38
N LEU A 18 17.94 20.11 0.71
CA LEU A 18 18.55 18.78 0.54
C LEU A 18 17.62 17.72 -0.06
N HIS A 19 16.30 17.95 -0.11
CA HIS A 19 15.39 16.92 -0.59
C HIS A 19 15.48 16.81 -2.11
N GLN A 20 15.62 15.57 -2.58
CA GLN A 20 15.59 15.30 -4.01
C GLN A 20 14.18 15.61 -4.56
N PRO A 21 14.04 16.32 -5.69
CA PRO A 21 12.75 16.47 -6.33
C PRO A 21 12.20 15.12 -6.80
N ALA A 22 10.88 15.06 -7.01
CA ALA A 22 10.23 13.89 -7.59
C ALA A 22 10.90 13.50 -8.91
N SER A 23 11.25 12.22 -9.08
CA SER A 23 11.99 11.72 -10.24
C SER A 23 11.27 10.64 -11.05
N VAL A 24 10.19 10.05 -10.51
CA VAL A 24 9.44 8.96 -11.15
C VAL A 24 8.18 9.49 -11.84
N PHE A 25 7.31 10.20 -11.13
CA PHE A 25 6.08 10.78 -11.67
C PHE A 25 6.19 12.30 -11.72
N LYS A 26 6.48 12.84 -12.90
CA LYS A 26 6.51 14.27 -13.20
C LYS A 26 5.69 14.53 -14.47
N MET A 27 5.22 15.76 -14.64
CA MET A 27 4.46 16.15 -15.84
C MET A 27 5.24 15.93 -17.14
N ASP A 28 6.54 16.25 -17.14
CA ASP A 28 7.41 16.11 -18.32
C ASP A 28 8.04 14.70 -18.46
N GLY A 29 7.56 13.72 -17.66
CA GLY A 29 8.10 12.37 -17.62
C GLY A 29 9.19 12.13 -16.55
N PRO A 30 9.61 10.87 -16.34
CA PRO A 30 10.56 10.51 -15.30
C PRO A 30 11.93 11.13 -15.55
N SER A 31 12.53 11.75 -14.51
CA SER A 31 13.93 12.22 -14.55
C SER A 31 14.92 11.21 -13.97
N ILE A 32 14.43 10.08 -13.45
CA ILE A 32 15.26 8.97 -12.99
C ILE A 32 15.88 8.23 -14.17
N HIS A 33 17.10 7.69 -14.01
CA HIS A 33 17.75 6.90 -15.05
C HIS A 33 16.92 5.68 -15.45
N SER A 34 16.76 5.44 -16.75
CA SER A 34 15.85 4.43 -17.30
C SER A 34 16.15 3.00 -16.82
N SER A 35 17.42 2.67 -16.57
CA SER A 35 17.82 1.36 -16.02
C SER A 35 17.24 1.07 -14.62
N MET A 36 16.83 2.11 -13.88
CA MET A 36 16.23 1.95 -12.54
C MET A 36 14.71 1.71 -12.60
N LEU A 37 14.05 2.00 -13.72
CA LEU A 37 12.59 1.86 -13.83
C LEU A 37 12.14 0.40 -13.78
N THR A 38 12.87 -0.49 -14.45
CA THR A 38 12.57 -1.92 -14.47
C THR A 38 12.58 -2.54 -13.07
N PRO A 39 13.67 -2.47 -12.27
CA PRO A 39 13.66 -3.02 -10.92
C PRO A 39 12.62 -2.32 -10.03
N LEU A 40 12.40 -1.01 -10.20
CA LEU A 40 11.41 -0.27 -9.43
C LEU A 40 9.99 -0.80 -9.65
N PHE A 41 9.54 -0.89 -10.91
CA PHE A 41 8.18 -1.35 -11.21
C PHE A 41 7.98 -2.85 -10.97
N LEU A 42 9.02 -3.66 -11.22
CA LEU A 42 8.98 -5.08 -10.92
C LEU A 42 8.75 -5.33 -9.42
N MET A 43 9.52 -4.65 -8.57
CA MET A 43 9.37 -4.78 -7.12
C MET A 43 8.03 -4.19 -6.65
N ALA A 44 7.63 -3.03 -7.17
CA ALA A 44 6.34 -2.42 -6.83
C ALA A 44 5.16 -3.36 -7.13
N LEU A 45 5.19 -4.05 -8.29
CA LEU A 45 4.16 -5.01 -8.66
C LEU A 45 4.24 -6.29 -7.80
N ALA A 46 5.44 -6.84 -7.58
CA ALA A 46 5.64 -8.02 -6.76
C ALA A 46 5.12 -7.83 -5.33
N PHE A 47 5.49 -6.73 -4.68
CA PHE A 47 5.01 -6.41 -3.33
C PHE A 47 3.50 -6.16 -3.29
N LYS A 48 2.93 -5.51 -4.31
CA LYS A 48 1.48 -5.29 -4.38
C LYS A 48 0.71 -6.60 -4.55
N ALA A 49 1.18 -7.49 -5.43
CA ALA A 49 0.61 -8.82 -5.61
C ALA A 49 0.72 -9.64 -4.32
N TYR A 50 1.87 -9.59 -3.64
CA TYR A 50 2.07 -10.24 -2.35
C TYR A 50 1.12 -9.71 -1.26
N TYR A 51 0.95 -8.39 -1.18
CA TYR A 51 -0.02 -7.78 -0.29
C TYR A 51 -1.45 -8.26 -0.57
N ILE A 52 -1.87 -8.27 -1.83
CA ILE A 52 -3.21 -8.75 -2.22
C ILE A 52 -3.37 -10.23 -1.84
N TRP A 53 -2.36 -11.04 -2.09
CA TRP A 53 -2.37 -12.45 -1.69
C TRP A 53 -2.58 -12.61 -0.18
N LEU A 54 -1.79 -11.92 0.65
CA LEU A 54 -1.95 -11.94 2.11
C LEU A 54 -3.30 -11.41 2.56
N LEU A 55 -3.82 -10.37 1.90
CA LEU A 55 -5.14 -9.82 2.17
C LEU A 55 -6.24 -10.87 1.92
N LEU A 56 -6.17 -11.60 0.81
CA LEU A 56 -7.12 -12.67 0.50
C LEU A 56 -7.04 -13.82 1.51
N VAL A 57 -5.83 -14.21 1.91
CA VAL A 57 -5.61 -15.21 2.97
C VAL A 57 -6.25 -14.73 4.28
N ARG A 58 -6.04 -13.47 4.66
CA ARG A 58 -6.63 -12.88 5.87
C ARG A 58 -8.16 -12.88 5.80
N VAL A 59 -8.74 -12.40 4.70
CA VAL A 59 -10.21 -12.39 4.50
C VAL A 59 -10.78 -13.80 4.61
N ARG A 60 -10.13 -14.80 4.02
CA ARG A 60 -10.54 -16.21 4.14
C ARG A 60 -10.52 -16.68 5.61
N SER A 61 -9.46 -16.35 6.35
CA SER A 61 -9.35 -16.71 7.77
C SER A 61 -10.49 -16.09 8.60
N GLU A 62 -10.82 -14.82 8.39
CA GLU A 62 -11.93 -14.14 9.06
C GLU A 62 -13.28 -14.78 8.73
N LEU A 63 -13.51 -15.13 7.46
CA LEU A 63 -14.74 -15.82 7.04
C LEU A 63 -14.90 -17.19 7.71
N VAL A 64 -13.82 -17.96 7.81
CA VAL A 64 -13.82 -19.27 8.50
C VAL A 64 -14.06 -19.09 9.99
N ALA A 65 -13.36 -18.16 10.64
CA ALA A 65 -13.56 -17.84 12.05
C ALA A 65 -15.02 -17.45 12.33
N GLY A 66 -15.59 -16.57 11.50
CA GLY A 66 -16.99 -16.17 11.61
C GLY A 66 -17.98 -17.32 11.41
N LYS A 67 -17.69 -18.28 10.52
CA LYS A 67 -18.49 -19.51 10.40
C LYS A 67 -18.43 -20.31 11.70
N VAL A 68 -17.24 -20.62 12.21
CA VAL A 68 -17.06 -21.41 13.44
C VAL A 68 -17.80 -20.79 14.63
N THR A 69 -17.74 -19.46 14.80
CA THR A 69 -18.47 -18.76 15.86
C THR A 69 -19.99 -18.96 15.72
N ARG A 70 -20.55 -18.82 14.51
CA ARG A 70 -21.99 -19.07 14.29
C ARG A 70 -22.41 -20.51 14.54
N TRP A 71 -21.56 -21.48 14.17
CA TRP A 71 -21.81 -22.91 14.45
C TRP A 71 -21.87 -23.18 15.96
N LYS A 72 -20.94 -22.60 16.74
CA LYS A 72 -20.93 -22.72 18.21
C LYS A 72 -22.20 -22.12 18.83
N GLN A 73 -22.64 -20.94 18.37
CA GLN A 73 -23.85 -20.29 18.88
C GLN A 73 -25.11 -21.14 18.65
N ARG A 74 -25.25 -21.76 17.48
CA ARG A 74 -26.38 -22.66 17.19
C ARG A 74 -26.42 -23.86 18.15
N LYS A 75 -25.27 -24.50 18.38
CA LYS A 75 -25.14 -25.65 19.27
C LYS A 75 -25.42 -25.37 20.74
N VAL A 76 -25.35 -24.11 21.18
CA VAL A 76 -25.67 -23.69 22.56
C VAL A 76 -27.17 -23.34 22.69
N ALA A 77 -27.84 -23.02 21.58
CA ALA A 77 -29.25 -22.68 21.56
C ALA A 77 -30.18 -23.91 21.41
N ASP A 78 -29.62 -25.05 20.95
CA ASP A 78 -30.26 -26.37 20.94
C ASP A 78 -30.02 -27.09 22.28
#